data_AF-A0A4R4L0Y6-F1
#
_entry.id   AF-A0A4R4L0Y6-F1
#
_cell.length_a   1.000
_cell.length_b   1.000
_cell.length_c   1.000
_cell.angle_alpha   90.00
_cell.angle_beta   90.00
_cell.angle_gamma   90.00
#
_symmetry.space_group_name_H-M   'P 1'
#
loop_
_entity.id
_entity.type
_entity.pdbx_description
1 polymer ?
#
loop_
_entity_poly.entity_id
_entity_poly.type
_entity_poly.pdbx_seq_one_letter_code
_entity_poly.pdbx_strand_id
1 'polypeptide(L)'
;MLRQNNMGPFQELRQDIYRELERLVGEKSRTADQLIRDAVHAVRDRTQDAPSKSGKRFPWSRIRAFLTRLTRQVPVFLSGDEPVTVSLGNNGTVVDALADDWWRMLDGELICYVLGKGVAITQYDYEELAGALYNSRSTASYDKVQEVIEYLARAGRITEAPDDVMRIVLAGPPLAHDGSPPPGG
;
A
#
# COMPACT_ATOMS: atom_id res chain seq x y z
N MET A 1 13.58 -5.11 10.41
CA MET A 1 12.93 -3.77 10.41
C MET A 1 11.40 -3.74 10.61
N LEU A 2 10.55 -4.26 9.69
CA LEU A 2 9.07 -4.06 9.75
C LEU A 2 8.36 -4.84 10.88
N ARG A 3 8.78 -6.07 11.18
CA ARG A 3 8.25 -6.88 12.31
C ARG A 3 8.51 -6.22 13.67
N GLN A 4 9.69 -5.64 13.86
CA GLN A 4 10.10 -4.95 15.11
C GLN A 4 9.35 -3.61 15.29
N ASN A 5 8.84 -3.01 14.21
CA ASN A 5 8.08 -1.75 14.23
C ASN A 5 6.55 -1.95 14.22
N ASN A 6 6.05 -3.15 14.58
CA ASN A 6 4.62 -3.50 14.57
C ASN A 6 3.92 -3.30 13.21
N MET A 7 4.68 -3.33 12.12
CA MET A 7 4.21 -3.05 10.76
C MET A 7 4.05 -4.29 9.87
N GLY A 8 4.01 -5.48 10.48
CA GLY A 8 3.41 -6.64 9.81
C GLY A 8 3.87 -7.99 10.35
N PRO A 9 2.99 -8.67 11.08
CA PRO A 9 2.91 -10.14 11.07
C PRO A 9 2.18 -10.70 9.84
N PHE A 10 1.87 -9.89 8.81
CA PHE A 10 0.85 -10.20 7.80
C PHE A 10 1.29 -9.93 6.34
N GLN A 11 2.57 -10.10 6.02
CA GLN A 11 3.11 -9.81 4.68
C GLN A 11 2.39 -10.63 3.58
N GLU A 12 2.24 -11.94 3.79
CA GLU A 12 1.53 -12.83 2.86
C GLU A 12 0.05 -12.47 2.74
N LEU A 13 -0.62 -12.27 3.89
CA LEU A 13 -2.03 -11.87 3.90
C LEU A 13 -2.27 -10.51 3.23
N ARG A 14 -1.32 -9.56 3.28
CA ARG A 14 -1.46 -8.28 2.59
C ARG A 14 -1.56 -8.49 1.08
N GLN A 15 -0.71 -9.35 0.51
CA GLN A 15 -0.75 -9.68 -0.91
C GLN A 15 -2.04 -10.41 -1.29
N ASP A 16 -2.53 -11.30 -0.44
CA ASP A 16 -3.83 -11.94 -0.64
C ASP A 16 -4.99 -10.94 -0.62
N ILE A 17 -4.96 -9.98 0.31
CA ILE A 17 -5.99 -8.95 0.40
C ILE A 17 -5.91 -8.01 -0.80
N TYR A 18 -4.71 -7.68 -1.28
CA TYR A 18 -4.52 -6.89 -2.50
C TYR A 18 -5.17 -7.55 -3.71
N ARG A 19 -4.93 -8.86 -3.91
CA ARG A 19 -5.59 -9.63 -4.97
C ARG A 19 -7.12 -9.61 -4.84
N GLU A 20 -7.64 -9.68 -3.62
CA GLU A 20 -9.08 -9.61 -3.40
C GLU A 20 -9.67 -8.21 -3.63
N LEU A 21 -8.95 -7.13 -3.31
CA LEU A 21 -9.39 -5.78 -3.64
C LEU A 21 -9.55 -5.62 -5.16
N GLU A 22 -8.54 -6.04 -5.93
CA GLU A 22 -8.54 -6.00 -7.39
C GLU A 22 -9.65 -6.86 -7.99
N ARG A 23 -9.87 -8.08 -7.46
CA ARG A 23 -10.97 -8.93 -7.90
C ARG A 23 -12.34 -8.31 -7.60
N LEU A 24 -12.52 -7.76 -6.40
CA LEU A 24 -13.84 -7.32 -5.92
C LEU A 24 -14.28 -5.96 -6.48
N VAL A 25 -13.34 -5.07 -6.85
CA VAL A 25 -13.67 -3.70 -7.28
C VAL A 25 -14.55 -3.69 -8.54
N GLY A 26 -14.32 -4.62 -9.48
CA GLY A 26 -15.10 -4.74 -10.72
C GLY A 26 -16.37 -5.58 -10.63
N GLU A 27 -16.63 -6.27 -9.51
CA GLU A 27 -17.71 -7.26 -9.44
C GLU A 27 -19.07 -6.68 -9.01
N LYS A 28 -19.07 -5.75 -8.05
CA LYS A 28 -20.28 -5.13 -7.52
C LYS A 28 -19.96 -3.74 -7.00
N SER A 29 -20.93 -2.84 -7.11
CA SER A 29 -20.90 -1.53 -6.46
C SER A 29 -20.70 -1.69 -4.96
N ARG A 30 -19.55 -1.23 -4.47
CA ARG A 30 -19.18 -1.23 -3.05
C ARG A 30 -18.64 0.13 -2.68
N THR A 31 -18.79 0.51 -1.43
CA THR A 31 -18.04 1.63 -0.88
C THR A 31 -16.62 1.19 -0.52
N ALA A 32 -15.68 2.12 -0.40
CA ALA A 32 -14.29 1.77 -0.07
C ALA A 32 -14.17 0.94 1.24
N ASP A 33 -14.94 1.27 2.28
CA ASP A 33 -14.94 0.48 3.52
C ASP A 33 -15.54 -0.92 3.34
N GLN A 34 -16.61 -1.05 2.54
CA GLN A 34 -17.18 -2.35 2.20
C GLN A 34 -16.20 -3.20 1.40
N LEU A 35 -15.50 -2.60 0.43
CA LEU A 35 -14.50 -3.28 -0.39
C LEU A 35 -13.35 -3.83 0.47
N ILE A 36 -12.79 -3.00 1.37
CA ILE A 36 -11.75 -3.43 2.31
C ILE A 36 -12.27 -4.55 3.23
N ARG A 37 -13.48 -4.37 3.76
CA ARG A 37 -14.10 -5.35 4.66
C ARG A 37 -14.30 -6.70 3.97
N ASP A 38 -14.88 -6.69 2.77
CA ASP A 38 -15.15 -7.89 1.98
C ASP A 38 -13.86 -8.59 1.57
N ALA A 39 -12.83 -7.85 1.14
CA ALA A 39 -11.53 -8.42 0.80
C ALA A 39 -10.87 -9.12 2.01
N VAL A 40 -10.90 -8.49 3.18
CA VAL A 40 -10.39 -9.10 4.42
C VAL A 40 -11.20 -10.34 4.81
N HIS A 41 -12.53 -10.31 4.65
CA HIS A 41 -13.37 -11.48 4.90
C HIS A 41 -13.07 -12.62 3.93
N ALA A 42 -12.94 -12.34 2.63
CA ALA A 42 -12.64 -13.34 1.61
C ALA A 42 -11.29 -14.04 1.85
N VAL A 43 -10.27 -13.29 2.25
CA VAL A 43 -8.98 -13.88 2.65
C VAL A 43 -9.13 -14.70 3.93
N ARG A 44 -9.77 -14.17 4.97
CA ARG A 44 -10.01 -14.88 6.22
C ARG A 44 -10.71 -16.22 6.02
N ASP A 45 -11.75 -16.25 5.21
CA ASP A 45 -12.58 -17.45 5.04
C ASP A 45 -11.85 -18.53 4.23
N ARG A 46 -10.87 -18.16 3.39
CA ARG A 46 -9.98 -19.09 2.67
C ARG A 46 -8.78 -19.55 3.49
N THR A 47 -8.24 -18.69 4.35
CA THR A 47 -7.14 -19.06 5.24
C THR A 47 -7.68 -19.95 6.38
N GLN A 48 -7.82 -21.26 6.12
CA GLN A 48 -8.11 -22.27 7.16
C GLN A 48 -7.08 -22.24 8.31
N ASP A 49 -5.91 -21.65 8.09
CA ASP A 49 -4.75 -21.66 8.97
C ASP A 49 -4.43 -20.33 9.68
N ALA A 50 -5.38 -19.42 9.89
CA ALA A 50 -5.11 -18.28 10.78
C ALA A 50 -4.83 -18.83 12.19
N PRO A 51 -3.58 -18.78 12.70
CA PRO A 51 -3.08 -19.71 13.70
C PRO A 51 -3.86 -19.63 15.01
N SER A 52 -4.82 -20.54 15.18
CA SER A 52 -5.35 -20.94 16.47
C SER A 52 -4.42 -21.93 17.18
N LYS A 53 -3.25 -22.26 16.61
CA LYS A 53 -2.20 -23.10 17.24
C LYS A 53 -1.76 -22.61 18.63
N SER A 54 -2.07 -21.36 19.00
CA SER A 54 -1.78 -20.77 20.32
C SER A 54 -3.02 -20.49 21.18
N GLY A 55 -4.22 -20.88 20.74
CA GLY A 55 -5.49 -20.51 21.41
C GLY A 55 -5.85 -19.02 21.31
N LYS A 56 -5.00 -18.17 20.72
CA LYS A 56 -5.26 -16.75 20.52
C LYS A 56 -5.97 -16.50 19.19
N ARG A 57 -7.07 -15.75 19.24
CA ARG A 57 -7.82 -15.30 18.06
C ARG A 57 -6.91 -14.45 17.17
N PHE A 58 -6.80 -14.82 15.90
CA PHE A 58 -6.02 -14.05 14.93
C PHE A 58 -6.59 -12.62 14.78
N PRO A 59 -5.73 -11.57 14.73
CA PRO A 59 -6.16 -10.19 14.88
C PRO A 59 -6.67 -9.56 13.56
N TRP A 60 -7.69 -10.17 12.93
CA TRP A 60 -8.29 -9.69 11.68
C TRP A 60 -8.79 -8.24 11.73
N SER A 61 -9.34 -7.81 12.88
CA SER A 61 -9.76 -6.42 13.08
C SER A 61 -8.60 -5.43 12.98
N ARG A 62 -7.40 -5.82 13.45
CA ARG A 62 -6.18 -5.01 13.35
C ARG A 62 -5.70 -4.90 11.90
N ILE A 63 -5.83 -5.97 11.12
CA ILE A 63 -5.51 -5.96 9.68
C ILE A 63 -6.44 -5.02 8.93
N ARG A 64 -7.75 -5.12 9.16
CA ARG A 64 -8.73 -4.20 8.55
C ARG A 64 -8.45 -2.75 8.93
N ALA A 65 -8.20 -2.47 10.21
CA ALA A 65 -7.89 -1.11 10.67
C ALA A 65 -6.60 -0.58 10.06
N PHE A 66 -5.58 -1.43 9.91
CA PHE A 66 -4.33 -1.08 9.24
C PHE A 66 -4.55 -0.72 7.76
N LEU A 67 -5.26 -1.55 7.00
CA LEU A 67 -5.56 -1.28 5.59
C LEU A 67 -6.41 -0.01 5.44
N THR A 68 -7.40 0.16 6.30
CA THR A 68 -8.21 1.39 6.34
C THR A 68 -7.32 2.60 6.60
N ARG A 69 -6.32 2.51 7.48
CA ARG A 69 -5.40 3.63 7.70
C ARG A 69 -4.52 3.89 6.48
N LEU A 70 -4.03 2.82 5.83
CA LEU A 70 -3.14 2.92 4.68
C LEU A 70 -3.85 3.59 3.48
N THR A 71 -5.06 3.15 3.15
CA THR A 71 -5.88 3.72 2.06
C THR A 71 -6.46 5.10 2.38
N ARG A 72 -6.31 5.57 3.63
CA ARG A 72 -6.58 6.96 4.01
C ARG A 72 -5.42 7.89 3.76
N GLN A 73 -4.19 7.36 3.86
CA GLN A 73 -2.98 8.14 3.60
C GLN A 73 -2.76 8.30 2.11
N VAL A 74 -3.17 7.31 1.31
CA VAL A 74 -3.08 7.36 -0.14
C VAL A 74 -4.40 6.95 -0.78
N PRO A 75 -5.06 7.86 -1.52
CA PRO A 75 -6.33 7.57 -2.16
C PRO A 75 -6.11 6.67 -3.38
N VAL A 76 -6.31 5.37 -3.17
CA VAL A 76 -6.13 4.33 -4.21
C VAL A 76 -7.43 3.88 -4.85
N PHE A 77 -8.57 4.27 -4.31
CA PHE A 77 -9.87 3.95 -4.86
C PHE A 77 -10.35 5.08 -5.76
N LEU A 78 -11.04 4.74 -6.84
CA LEU A 78 -11.62 5.70 -7.77
C LEU A 78 -13.15 5.52 -7.84
N SER A 79 -13.83 6.62 -8.19
CA SER A 79 -15.24 6.65 -8.56
C SER A 79 -15.36 7.51 -9.81
N GLY A 80 -15.56 6.90 -10.98
CA GLY A 80 -15.55 7.61 -12.25
C GLY A 80 -14.26 8.42 -12.46
N ASP A 81 -13.11 7.78 -12.25
CA ASP A 81 -11.75 8.35 -12.32
C ASP A 81 -11.36 9.36 -11.22
N GLU A 82 -12.28 9.71 -10.32
CA GLU A 82 -12.00 10.64 -9.22
C GLU A 82 -11.50 9.90 -7.96
N PRO A 83 -10.41 10.35 -7.32
CA PRO A 83 -9.88 9.73 -6.10
C PRO A 83 -10.86 9.76 -4.91
N VAL A 84 -11.17 8.59 -4.38
CA VAL A 84 -12.01 8.41 -3.20
C VAL A 84 -11.16 8.19 -1.96
N THR A 85 -11.11 9.22 -1.11
CA THR A 85 -10.46 9.09 0.20
C THR A 85 -11.42 8.45 1.21
N VAL A 86 -10.95 7.38 1.87
CA VAL A 86 -11.71 6.76 2.97
C VAL A 86 -11.82 7.77 4.12
N SER A 87 -13.03 8.13 4.52
CA SER A 87 -13.21 9.02 5.68
C SER A 87 -14.51 8.70 6.38
N LEU A 88 -14.62 9.11 7.65
CA LEU A 88 -15.86 8.92 8.42
C LEU A 88 -17.07 9.64 7.76
N GLY A 89 -16.82 10.65 6.92
CA GLY A 89 -17.86 11.39 6.20
C GLY A 89 -18.15 10.88 4.78
N ASN A 90 -17.29 10.03 4.20
CA ASN A 90 -17.41 9.57 2.81
C ASN A 90 -17.75 8.08 2.69
N ASN A 91 -18.66 7.60 3.54
CA ASN A 91 -19.03 6.19 3.58
C ASN A 91 -20.02 5.76 2.47
N GLY A 92 -20.55 6.71 1.68
CA GLY A 92 -21.55 6.44 0.65
C GLY A 92 -21.00 6.37 -0.78
N THR A 93 -19.78 6.84 -1.03
CA THR A 93 -19.21 6.86 -2.38
C THR A 93 -18.85 5.45 -2.81
N VAL A 94 -19.44 5.04 -3.93
CA VAL A 94 -19.18 3.75 -4.58
C VAL A 94 -17.88 3.85 -5.34
N VAL A 95 -17.03 2.86 -5.15
CA VAL A 95 -15.77 2.71 -5.87
C VAL A 95 -15.97 1.73 -7.02
N ASP A 96 -15.44 2.06 -8.18
CA ASP A 96 -15.56 1.26 -9.41
C ASP A 96 -14.19 0.85 -10.00
N ALA A 97 -13.12 1.54 -9.59
CA ALA A 97 -11.76 1.23 -9.99
C ALA A 97 -10.74 1.45 -8.87
N LEU A 98 -9.54 0.93 -9.12
CA LEU A 98 -8.33 1.25 -8.37
C LEU A 98 -7.46 2.16 -9.23
N ALA A 99 -6.74 3.08 -8.60
CA ALA A 99 -5.79 3.93 -9.30
C ALA A 99 -4.72 3.10 -10.03
N ASP A 100 -4.17 3.68 -11.10
CA ASP A 100 -2.95 3.14 -11.68
C ASP A 100 -1.85 3.08 -10.62
N ASP A 101 -1.02 2.04 -10.66
CA ASP A 101 0.04 1.80 -9.68
C ASP A 101 -0.43 1.69 -8.21
N TRP A 102 -1.73 1.49 -7.94
CA TRP A 102 -2.30 1.49 -6.57
C TRP A 102 -1.52 0.65 -5.55
N TRP A 103 -1.02 -0.51 -5.94
CA TRP A 103 -0.27 -1.38 -5.02
C TRP A 103 1.11 -0.80 -4.69
N ARG A 104 1.75 -0.11 -5.65
CA ARG A 104 3.01 0.63 -5.44
C ARG A 104 2.78 1.82 -4.53
N MET A 105 1.63 2.48 -4.66
CA MET A 105 1.21 3.54 -3.75
C MET A 105 1.11 3.04 -2.30
N LEU A 106 0.40 1.93 -2.07
CA LEU A 106 0.22 1.37 -0.73
C LEU A 106 1.51 0.81 -0.14
N ASP A 107 2.30 0.07 -0.91
CA ASP A 107 3.57 -0.48 -0.43
C ASP A 107 4.62 0.64 -0.25
N GLY A 108 4.57 1.68 -1.06
CA GLY A 108 5.39 2.88 -0.93
C GLY A 108 5.16 3.61 0.39
N GLU A 109 3.91 3.70 0.87
CA GLU A 109 3.61 4.21 2.22
C GLU A 109 4.27 3.40 3.33
N LEU A 110 4.44 2.09 3.16
CA LEU A 110 5.12 1.26 4.14
C LEU A 110 6.60 1.61 4.20
N ILE A 111 7.22 1.85 3.04
CA ILE A 111 8.61 2.30 2.93
C ILE A 111 8.75 3.70 3.54
N CYS A 112 7.88 4.64 3.17
CA CYS A 112 7.87 5.99 3.76
C CYS A 112 7.68 5.94 5.28
N TYR A 113 6.83 5.06 5.81
CA TYR A 113 6.71 4.91 7.25
C TYR A 113 8.01 4.42 7.91
N VAL A 114 8.69 3.44 7.30
CA VAL A 114 9.98 2.93 7.82
C VAL A 114 11.03 4.03 7.83
N LEU A 115 11.19 4.76 6.72
CA LEU A 115 12.08 5.92 6.64
C LEU A 115 11.70 6.99 7.69
N GLY A 116 10.41 7.24 7.90
CA GLY A 116 9.91 8.19 8.89
C GLY A 116 10.17 7.79 10.35
N LYS A 117 10.58 6.54 10.59
CA LYS A 117 11.09 6.08 11.89
C LYS A 117 12.60 6.27 12.06
N GLY A 118 13.28 6.88 11.08
CA GLY A 118 14.72 7.10 11.09
C GLY A 118 15.52 5.86 10.69
N VAL A 119 14.87 4.86 10.07
CA VAL A 119 15.58 3.71 9.52
C VAL A 119 16.25 4.13 8.23
N ALA A 120 17.57 3.99 8.16
CA ALA A 120 18.32 4.16 6.92
C ALA A 120 18.03 2.98 5.98
N ILE A 121 17.74 3.29 4.72
CA ILE A 121 17.57 2.31 3.65
C ILE A 121 18.52 2.71 2.53
N THR A 122 19.30 1.76 2.06
CA THR A 122 20.19 1.88 0.90
C THR A 122 19.75 0.89 -0.19
N GLN A 123 20.32 1.01 -1.40
CA GLN A 123 20.12 0.03 -2.47
C GLN A 123 20.52 -1.41 -2.08
N TYR A 124 21.46 -1.56 -1.13
CA TYR A 124 21.91 -2.86 -0.64
C TYR A 124 20.90 -3.53 0.30
N ASP A 125 19.92 -2.78 0.80
CA ASP A 125 18.92 -3.28 1.74
C ASP A 125 17.67 -3.85 1.04
N TYR A 126 17.60 -3.83 -0.29
CA TYR A 126 16.40 -4.22 -1.03
C TYR A 126 16.01 -5.68 -0.81
N GLU A 127 16.98 -6.57 -0.64
CA GLU A 127 16.71 -7.97 -0.32
C GLU A 127 16.10 -8.12 1.10
N GLU A 128 16.59 -7.33 2.07
CA GLU A 128 16.01 -7.31 3.41
C GLU A 128 14.60 -6.71 3.37
N LEU A 129 14.40 -5.63 2.63
CA LEU A 129 13.09 -5.02 2.40
C LEU A 129 12.12 -5.98 1.73
N ALA A 130 12.57 -6.77 0.75
CA ALA A 130 11.74 -7.78 0.10
C ALA A 130 11.29 -8.84 1.11
N GLY A 131 12.20 -9.34 1.94
CA GLY A 131 11.86 -10.22 3.06
C GLY A 131 10.89 -9.57 4.06
N ALA A 132 11.02 -8.26 4.27
CA ALA A 132 10.20 -7.50 5.20
C ALA A 132 8.83 -7.06 4.63
N LEU A 133 8.67 -6.95 3.31
CA LEU A 133 7.43 -6.54 2.66
C LEU A 133 6.62 -7.72 2.14
N TYR A 134 7.32 -8.75 1.63
CA TYR A 134 6.74 -9.84 0.83
C TYR A 134 6.96 -11.23 1.41
N ASN A 135 7.64 -11.36 2.56
CA ASN A 135 8.05 -12.65 3.14
C ASN A 135 8.89 -13.52 2.19
N SER A 136 9.60 -12.90 1.25
CA SER A 136 10.37 -13.59 0.23
C SER A 136 11.59 -12.76 -0.14
N ARG A 137 12.71 -13.44 -0.39
CA ARG A 137 13.95 -12.86 -0.94
C ARG A 137 14.19 -13.30 -2.39
N SER A 138 13.13 -13.74 -3.07
CA SER A 138 13.24 -14.08 -4.49
C SER A 138 13.55 -12.86 -5.33
N THR A 139 14.17 -13.06 -6.50
CA THR A 139 14.41 -12.00 -7.49
C THR A 139 13.14 -11.22 -7.80
N ALA A 140 11.99 -11.90 -7.99
CA ALA A 140 10.71 -11.22 -8.21
C ALA A 140 10.26 -10.31 -7.04
N SER A 141 10.63 -10.65 -5.79
CA SER A 141 10.32 -9.81 -4.63
C SER A 141 11.26 -8.63 -4.51
N TYR A 142 12.53 -8.81 -4.90
CA TYR A 142 13.51 -7.74 -5.04
C TYR A 142 13.08 -6.75 -6.13
N ASP A 143 12.71 -7.24 -7.32
CA ASP A 143 12.25 -6.42 -8.43
C ASP A 143 11.02 -5.60 -8.03
N LYS A 144 10.08 -6.21 -7.29
CA LYS A 144 8.95 -5.49 -6.69
C LYS A 144 9.37 -4.36 -5.76
N VAL A 145 10.35 -4.56 -4.88
CA VAL A 145 10.86 -3.48 -4.03
C VAL A 145 11.44 -2.36 -4.89
N GLN A 146 12.24 -2.72 -5.89
CA GLN A 146 12.83 -1.74 -6.80
C GLN A 146 11.75 -0.93 -7.52
N GLU A 147 10.70 -1.56 -8.04
CA GLU A 147 9.57 -0.86 -8.66
C GLU A 147 8.88 0.14 -7.73
N VAL A 148 8.73 -0.21 -6.44
CA VAL A 148 8.14 0.70 -5.44
C VAL A 148 9.08 1.88 -5.15
N ILE A 149 10.38 1.64 -5.03
CA ILE A 149 11.37 2.72 -4.85
C ILE A 149 11.39 3.65 -6.06
N GLU A 150 11.45 3.11 -7.28
CA GLU A 150 11.44 3.89 -8.51
C GLU A 150 10.15 4.70 -8.66
N TYR A 151 9.02 4.14 -8.23
CA TYR A 151 7.75 4.86 -8.14
C TYR A 151 7.86 6.04 -7.16
N LEU A 152 8.33 5.81 -5.93
CA LEU A 152 8.47 6.86 -4.92
C LEU A 152 9.45 7.98 -5.35
N ALA A 153 10.55 7.61 -6.00
CA ALA A 153 11.54 8.55 -6.51
C ALA A 153 10.95 9.41 -7.65
N ARG A 154 10.26 8.81 -8.63
CA ARG A 154 9.55 9.54 -9.69
C ARG A 154 8.45 10.45 -9.14
N ALA A 155 7.75 10.01 -8.11
CA ALA A 155 6.74 10.81 -7.42
C ALA A 155 7.34 11.93 -6.54
N GLY A 156 8.67 12.06 -6.48
CA GLY A 156 9.37 13.08 -5.68
C GLY A 156 9.22 12.90 -4.18
N ARG A 157 8.83 11.70 -3.72
CA ARG A 157 8.58 11.40 -2.30
C ARG A 157 9.82 10.97 -1.53
N ILE A 158 10.79 10.42 -2.25
CA ILE A 158 12.11 10.06 -1.71
C ILE A 158 13.21 10.59 -2.62
N THR A 159 14.39 10.75 -2.04
CA THR A 159 15.62 11.09 -2.76
C THR A 159 16.78 10.30 -2.17
N GLU A 160 17.78 10.02 -2.99
CA GLU A 160 19.04 9.42 -2.55
C GLU A 160 19.97 10.56 -2.11
N ALA A 161 20.41 10.50 -0.86
CA ALA A 161 21.40 11.43 -0.34
C ALA A 161 22.82 11.01 -0.77
N PRO A 162 23.84 11.89 -0.65
CA PRO A 162 25.21 11.59 -1.10
C PRO A 162 25.91 10.40 -0.41
N ASP A 163 25.29 9.85 0.64
CA ASP A 163 25.72 8.66 1.39
C ASP A 163 24.99 7.39 0.94
N ASP A 164 24.33 7.40 -0.23
CA ASP A 164 23.48 6.34 -0.79
C ASP A 164 22.28 5.97 0.11
N VAL A 165 21.96 6.81 1.09
CA VAL A 165 20.82 6.63 2.00
C VAL A 165 19.60 7.33 1.44
N MET A 166 18.50 6.59 1.34
CA MET A 166 17.20 7.13 0.99
C MET A 166 16.65 8.03 2.10
N ARG A 167 16.10 9.18 1.70
CA ARG A 167 15.46 10.13 2.61
C ARG A 167 14.09 10.50 2.07
N ILE A 168 13.13 10.66 2.98
CA ILE A 168 11.84 11.25 2.63
C ILE A 168 12.11 12.69 2.21
N VAL A 169 11.66 13.04 1.03
CA VAL A 169 11.56 14.44 0.64
C VAL A 169 10.31 14.98 1.33
N LEU A 170 10.50 15.83 2.34
CA LEU A 170 9.42 16.67 2.86
C LEU A 170 9.09 17.72 1.81
N ALA A 171 8.41 17.34 0.73
CA ALA A 171 7.93 18.28 -0.28
C ALA A 171 6.43 18.50 -0.16
N GLY A 172 6.02 19.73 -0.47
CA GLY A 172 4.64 20.20 -0.55
C GLY A 172 3.79 19.46 -1.59
N PRO A 173 2.62 20.03 -1.97
CA PRO A 173 1.49 19.28 -2.51
C PRO A 173 1.84 18.46 -3.76
N PRO A 174 1.12 17.35 -3.99
CA PRO A 174 1.41 16.40 -5.06
C PRO A 174 1.36 17.09 -6.43
N LEU A 175 2.21 16.60 -7.34
CA LEU A 175 2.24 17.00 -8.75
C LEU A 175 0.81 17.00 -9.31
N ALA A 176 0.33 18.19 -9.67
CA ALA A 176 -0.85 18.33 -10.50
C ALA A 176 -0.55 17.65 -11.85
N HIS A 177 -1.50 16.85 -12.35
CA HIS A 177 -1.48 16.41 -13.73
C HIS A 177 -1.28 17.63 -14.63
N ASP A 178 -0.14 17.69 -15.32
CA ASP A 178 0.21 18.77 -16.22
C ASP A 178 -0.62 18.62 -17.51
N GLY A 179 -1.90 18.95 -17.40
CA GLY A 179 -2.87 19.00 -18.51
C GLY A 179 -2.78 20.32 -19.28
N SER A 180 -1.57 20.82 -19.53
CA SER A 180 -1.38 22.02 -20.35
C SER A 180 -1.66 21.70 -21.83
N PRO A 181 -2.67 22.32 -22.48
CA PRO A 181 -2.87 22.18 -23.91
C PRO A 181 -1.76 22.95 -24.67
N PRO A 182 -1.45 22.59 -25.92
CA PRO A 182 -0.41 23.28 -26.68
C PRO A 182 -0.83 24.74 -26.92
N PRO A 183 0.10 25.71 -26.90
CA PRO A 183 -0.21 27.09 -27.23
C PRO A 183 -0.54 27.17 -28.73
N GLY A 184 -1.81 27.45 -29.02
CA GLY A 184 -2.24 27.92 -30.33
C GLY A 184 -1.94 29.41 -30.47
N GLY A 185 -1.14 29.75 -31.49
CA GLY A 185 -0.80 31.11 -31.91
C GLY A 185 0.08 31.07 -33.14
#